data_AF-A0A168EME1-F1
#
_entry.id   AF-A0A168EME1-F1
#
_cell.length_a   1.000
_cell.length_b   1.000
_cell.length_c   1.000
_cell.angle_alpha   90.00
_cell.angle_beta   90.00
_cell.angle_gamma   90.00
#
_symmetry.space_group_name_H-M   'P 1'
#
loop_
_entity.id
_entity.type
_entity.pdbx_description
1 polymer ?
#
loop_
_entity_poly.entity_id
_entity_poly.type
_entity_poly.pdbx_seq_one_letter_code
_entity_poly.pdbx_strand_id
1 'polypeptide(L)'
;MASSNEQHAEEDLDEMLAIDDAAEEIEHDGQDVAMDSDGDGADGGGDQEEEEEEEELVLQNDSIAYFDLPQDSLFAIAQHPVHPTLVAVGGSAGQEEDAPGAGWLFDTAAAQSRPVLPPSYGGGSAQSTQLGSLFSLDGHTDSINTLCWTQPTGKYLVSGGLDGRIQAWQVDAPPRSSGSSGSGIAVTRVGEAQEVEEVNWIAACPSADHPDTVALGASDGSVWVYALDATDASNPLQIVQSYFLHTGPCTAGAWTPDGRLLATVSEDSSLYVWDVWGAAAASGGVVNDNGMTAVSLTGQDQRFEVEGGLYSIAIDPKGTFVAAGGAGGAVKIVSLPRLAAAPTLSPSSSSKSKAKSKSSAPSSQPTTATTTHAGGQILASLHTQGDSVESLAIALSSAAPPTVLVAAGSVDGSICVYDATRRFAVRRHIAGAHDEHSVVRLDFVAADPWLLTSCGMDGVVRRWDLRSGGATGTTAAGDDGVALVFEA
;
A
#
# COMPACT_ATOMS: atom_id res chain seq x y z
N MET A 1 26.83 -36.06 55.00
CA MET A 1 28.05 -36.08 55.85
C MET A 1 29.19 -35.72 54.91
N ALA A 2 29.79 -34.54 55.02
CA ALA A 2 30.93 -34.24 55.92
C ALA A 2 32.21 -34.97 55.45
N SER A 3 33.41 -34.37 55.36
CA SER A 3 33.89 -32.99 55.56
C SER A 3 35.32 -32.96 54.95
N SER A 4 35.66 -32.06 54.02
CA SER A 4 36.39 -30.77 54.23
C SER A 4 37.93 -30.83 54.09
N ASN A 5 38.45 -29.86 53.31
CA ASN A 5 39.68 -29.08 53.54
C ASN A 5 41.06 -29.77 53.34
N GLU A 6 42.11 -29.11 52.78
CA GLU A 6 42.23 -27.71 52.31
C GLU A 6 43.54 -27.42 51.51
N GLN A 7 43.55 -26.23 50.85
CA GLN A 7 44.71 -25.33 50.57
C GLN A 7 45.81 -25.76 49.58
N HIS A 8 46.42 -24.90 48.75
CA HIS A 8 46.29 -23.46 48.37
C HIS A 8 46.87 -23.35 46.93
N ALA A 9 46.69 -22.32 46.09
CA ALA A 9 46.00 -21.01 46.13
C ALA A 9 45.20 -20.85 44.79
N GLU A 10 44.46 -19.81 44.41
CA GLU A 10 44.37 -18.36 44.75
C GLU A 10 45.48 -17.45 44.19
N GLU A 11 45.30 -17.02 42.93
CA GLU A 11 45.60 -15.65 42.47
C GLU A 11 44.31 -15.10 41.81
N ASP A 12 43.47 -14.44 42.61
CA ASP A 12 42.54 -13.43 42.09
C ASP A 12 43.35 -12.19 41.71
N LEU A 13 42.99 -11.54 40.61
CA LEU A 13 43.15 -10.10 40.44
C LEU A 13 42.17 -9.61 39.38
N ASP A 14 41.02 -9.12 39.85
CA ASP A 14 40.22 -8.14 39.11
C ASP A 14 41.09 -6.91 38.87
N GLU A 15 41.50 -6.67 37.62
CA GLU A 15 41.97 -5.34 37.22
C GLU A 15 40.81 -4.59 36.60
N MET A 16 39.98 -4.04 37.50
CA MET A 16 39.01 -3.00 37.19
C MET A 16 39.73 -1.88 36.42
N LEU A 17 39.16 -1.45 35.29
CA LEU A 17 39.60 -0.22 34.62
C LEU A 17 39.60 0.94 35.64
N ALA A 18 40.78 1.55 35.83
CA ALA A 18 40.95 2.62 36.78
C ALA A 18 40.17 3.86 36.33
N ILE A 19 39.57 4.56 37.29
CA ILE A 19 38.76 5.77 37.06
C ILE A 19 39.60 7.00 36.62
N ASP A 20 40.94 6.86 36.58
CA ASP A 20 41.87 7.94 36.21
C ASP A 20 42.25 7.98 34.70
N ASP A 21 41.88 6.99 33.88
CA ASP A 21 42.13 7.02 32.41
C ASP A 21 41.09 7.87 31.63
N ALA A 22 40.43 8.82 32.30
CA ALA A 22 39.33 9.62 31.77
C ALA A 22 39.51 11.14 31.94
N ALA A 23 40.74 11.65 31.82
CA ALA A 23 41.02 13.10 31.70
C ALA A 23 42.43 13.41 31.13
N GLU A 24 42.57 13.51 29.80
CA GLU A 24 43.61 14.35 29.19
C GLU A 24 42.96 15.64 28.65
N GLU A 25 43.05 16.72 29.44
CA GLU A 25 42.77 18.08 28.94
C GLU A 25 43.93 18.54 28.04
N ILE A 26 43.65 18.72 26.75
CA ILE A 26 44.59 19.39 25.84
C ILE A 26 44.42 20.90 26.00
N GLU A 27 45.34 21.53 26.73
CA GLU A 27 45.46 22.99 26.78
C GLU A 27 45.81 23.54 25.38
N HIS A 28 44.86 24.19 24.72
CA HIS A 28 45.07 24.84 23.42
C HIS A 28 45.77 26.21 23.59
N ASP A 29 47.01 26.21 24.07
CA ASP A 29 47.83 27.42 24.17
C ASP A 29 48.41 27.75 22.78
N GLY A 30 47.95 28.84 22.18
CA GLY A 30 48.08 29.06 20.74
C GLY A 30 49.40 29.69 20.29
N GLN A 31 50.02 29.13 19.25
CA GLN A 31 50.75 29.84 18.18
C GLN A 31 51.33 28.84 17.16
N ASP A 32 50.56 28.50 16.12
CA ASP A 32 51.11 27.76 14.98
C ASP A 32 51.95 28.69 14.07
N VAL A 33 53.17 28.25 13.81
CA VAL A 33 54.19 29.01 13.07
C VAL A 33 54.24 28.49 11.63
N ALA A 34 54.09 29.39 10.66
CA ALA A 34 54.10 29.06 9.24
C ALA A 34 55.42 28.40 8.79
N MET A 35 55.29 27.38 7.93
CA MET A 35 56.40 26.72 7.25
C MET A 35 56.34 27.04 5.76
N ASP A 36 57.05 28.10 5.34
CA ASP A 36 57.27 28.40 3.93
C ASP A 36 58.31 27.44 3.33
N SER A 37 58.04 26.88 2.14
CA SER A 37 59.07 26.27 1.30
C SER A 37 58.87 26.63 -0.17
N ASP A 38 59.36 27.82 -0.54
CA ASP A 38 59.45 28.26 -1.93
C ASP A 38 60.62 27.62 -2.69
N GLY A 39 60.39 27.35 -3.97
CA GLY A 39 61.42 27.54 -5.01
C GLY A 39 61.98 26.30 -5.70
N ASP A 40 61.40 25.95 -6.86
CA ASP A 40 62.14 26.02 -8.13
C ASP A 40 61.23 25.77 -9.35
N GLY A 41 61.32 26.60 -10.40
CA GLY A 41 61.22 26.06 -11.76
C GLY A 41 60.03 26.35 -12.68
N ALA A 42 59.54 27.61 -12.73
CA ALA A 42 59.04 28.28 -13.96
C ALA A 42 57.68 27.92 -14.62
N ASP A 43 56.97 29.02 -14.90
CA ASP A 43 56.15 29.34 -16.09
C ASP A 43 54.61 29.27 -15.97
N GLY A 44 53.96 30.26 -16.63
CA GLY A 44 52.53 30.27 -16.96
C GLY A 44 51.54 30.41 -15.81
N GLY A 45 51.15 31.65 -15.47
CA GLY A 45 50.01 31.89 -14.58
C GLY A 45 48.69 31.42 -15.18
N GLY A 46 47.83 30.88 -14.32
CA GLY A 46 46.48 30.41 -14.64
C GLY A 46 45.85 29.89 -13.37
N ASP A 47 45.11 30.75 -12.69
CA ASP A 47 44.36 30.40 -11.48
C ASP A 47 43.33 29.32 -11.86
N GLN A 48 43.59 28.09 -11.44
CA GLN A 48 42.55 27.06 -11.32
C GLN A 48 42.00 27.19 -9.91
N GLU A 49 41.08 28.14 -9.77
CA GLU A 49 40.08 28.06 -8.72
C GLU A 49 39.34 26.74 -8.96
N GLU A 50 39.42 25.80 -8.01
CA GLU A 50 38.49 24.69 -7.95
C GLU A 50 37.14 25.31 -7.58
N GLU A 51 36.40 25.76 -8.60
CA GLU A 51 34.98 26.10 -8.48
C GLU A 51 34.27 24.81 -8.04
N GLU A 52 34.05 24.67 -6.73
CA GLU A 52 32.94 23.86 -6.23
C GLU A 52 31.68 24.45 -6.86
N GLU A 53 31.21 23.83 -7.95
CA GLU A 53 29.91 24.13 -8.54
C GLU A 53 28.85 23.86 -7.45
N GLU A 54 28.48 24.91 -6.70
CA GLU A 54 27.25 24.92 -5.91
C GLU A 54 26.09 24.66 -6.89
N GLU A 55 25.70 23.39 -7.03
CA GLU A 55 24.51 23.01 -7.77
C GLU A 55 23.30 23.69 -7.12
N GLU A 56 22.92 24.85 -7.65
CA GLU A 56 21.78 25.63 -7.20
C GLU A 56 20.51 24.81 -7.50
N LEU A 57 20.13 23.94 -6.55
CA LEU A 57 18.94 23.11 -6.62
C LEU A 57 17.70 24.02 -6.70
N VAL A 58 17.26 24.29 -7.93
CA VAL A 58 16.04 25.03 -8.22
C VAL A 58 14.84 24.17 -7.84
N LEU A 59 14.48 24.21 -6.55
CA LEU A 59 13.27 23.61 -5.99
C LEU A 59 12.04 24.19 -6.70
N GLN A 60 11.54 23.48 -7.71
CA GLN A 60 10.34 23.88 -8.45
C GLN A 60 9.11 23.31 -7.76
N ASN A 61 8.13 24.19 -7.47
CA ASN A 61 6.87 23.76 -6.88
C ASN A 61 5.75 23.80 -7.94
N ASP A 62 5.31 22.64 -8.39
CA ASP A 62 4.21 22.50 -9.37
C ASP A 62 2.82 22.46 -8.71
N SER A 63 2.74 22.45 -7.38
CA SER A 63 1.47 22.35 -6.65
C SER A 63 0.48 23.44 -7.07
N ILE A 64 -0.80 23.09 -7.19
CA ILE A 64 -1.87 24.08 -7.43
C ILE A 64 -2.50 24.54 -6.10
N ALA A 65 -2.33 23.73 -5.06
CA ALA A 65 -2.82 23.93 -3.71
C ALA A 65 -2.00 23.08 -2.74
N TYR A 66 -1.91 23.53 -1.48
CA TYR A 66 -1.17 22.87 -0.41
C TYR A 66 -1.90 23.02 0.92
N PHE A 67 -1.48 22.28 1.95
CA PHE A 67 -1.88 22.50 3.34
C PHE A 67 -0.68 22.20 4.25
N ASP A 68 -0.55 22.99 5.30
CA ASP A 68 0.63 23.13 6.18
C ASP A 68 0.23 23.09 7.67
N LEU A 69 -0.90 22.44 7.96
CA LEU A 69 -1.41 22.21 9.32
C LEU A 69 -0.64 21.13 10.12
N PRO A 70 -0.23 19.99 9.51
CA PRO A 70 0.55 18.97 10.23
C PRO A 70 1.89 19.54 10.69
N GLN A 71 2.35 19.14 11.87
CA GLN A 71 3.66 19.52 12.40
C GLN A 71 4.73 18.44 12.16
N ASP A 72 4.32 17.30 11.62
CA ASP A 72 5.16 16.14 11.31
C ASP A 72 4.49 15.29 10.20
N SER A 73 5.00 14.08 10.01
CA SER A 73 4.80 13.15 8.91
C SER A 73 3.35 12.72 8.71
N LEU A 74 2.96 12.63 7.43
CA LEU A 74 1.67 12.12 6.97
C LEU A 74 1.85 10.74 6.36
N PHE A 75 1.25 9.72 6.98
CA PHE A 75 1.35 8.33 6.55
C PHE A 75 0.15 7.90 5.68
N ALA A 76 -1.03 8.50 5.91
CA ALA A 76 -2.28 8.06 5.32
C ALA A 76 -2.94 9.12 4.43
N ILE A 77 -3.52 8.69 3.31
CA ILE A 77 -4.39 9.52 2.45
C ILE A 77 -5.54 8.68 1.87
N ALA A 78 -6.76 9.22 1.90
CA ALA A 78 -7.96 8.55 1.41
C ALA A 78 -8.91 9.51 0.67
N GLN A 79 -9.24 9.20 -0.58
CA GLN A 79 -10.17 9.97 -1.41
C GLN A 79 -11.60 9.38 -1.37
N HIS A 80 -12.61 10.23 -1.25
CA HIS A 80 -14.01 9.79 -1.17
C HIS A 80 -14.51 9.24 -2.53
N PRO A 81 -15.08 8.02 -2.61
CA PRO A 81 -15.35 7.32 -3.87
C PRO A 81 -16.32 8.07 -4.81
N VAL A 82 -17.35 8.73 -4.27
CA VAL A 82 -18.34 9.48 -5.06
C VAL A 82 -17.96 10.97 -5.23
N HIS A 83 -17.00 11.48 -4.46
CA HIS A 83 -16.69 12.91 -4.37
C HIS A 83 -15.18 13.15 -4.40
N PRO A 84 -14.54 13.08 -5.58
CA PRO A 84 -13.07 13.09 -5.70
C PRO A 84 -12.36 14.30 -5.11
N THR A 85 -13.06 15.41 -4.87
CA THR A 85 -12.48 16.60 -4.23
C THR A 85 -12.42 16.50 -2.71
N LEU A 86 -13.17 15.58 -2.10
CA LEU A 86 -13.15 15.34 -0.66
C LEU A 86 -12.06 14.30 -0.36
N VAL A 87 -11.03 14.74 0.35
CA VAL A 87 -9.84 13.94 0.68
C VAL A 87 -9.57 14.05 2.17
N ALA A 88 -9.25 12.92 2.80
CA ALA A 88 -8.77 12.84 4.16
C ALA A 88 -7.28 12.47 4.15
N VAL A 89 -6.52 13.02 5.09
CA VAL A 89 -5.12 12.67 5.38
C VAL A 89 -4.93 12.42 6.87
N GLY A 90 -3.93 11.63 7.23
CA GLY A 90 -3.62 11.25 8.60
C GLY A 90 -2.13 11.03 8.81
N GLY A 91 -1.66 11.28 10.03
CA GLY A 91 -0.27 11.15 10.41
C GLY A 91 -0.07 11.46 11.90
N SER A 92 1.10 11.99 12.24
CA SER A 92 1.40 12.51 13.57
C SER A 92 0.95 13.98 13.73
N ALA A 93 0.56 14.36 14.94
CA ALA A 93 0.28 15.75 15.32
C ALA A 93 1.55 16.57 15.66
N GLY A 94 2.72 15.93 15.83
CA GLY A 94 3.95 16.61 16.23
C GLY A 94 5.18 15.69 16.34
N GLN A 95 6.33 16.30 16.59
CA GLN A 95 7.66 15.64 16.58
C GLN A 95 8.08 15.08 17.96
N GLU A 96 7.17 15.08 18.94
CA GLU A 96 7.41 14.51 20.27
C GLU A 96 7.17 12.99 20.25
N GLU A 97 7.90 12.22 21.06
CA GLU A 97 7.77 10.75 21.10
C GLU A 97 6.36 10.29 21.50
N ASP A 98 5.69 11.03 22.39
CA ASP A 98 4.30 10.83 22.81
C ASP A 98 3.29 11.62 21.94
N ALA A 99 3.64 12.04 20.72
CA ALA A 99 2.75 12.85 19.88
C ALA A 99 1.50 12.06 19.43
N PRO A 100 0.28 12.59 19.67
CA PRO A 100 -0.94 11.90 19.28
C PRO A 100 -1.11 11.88 17.75
N GLY A 101 -1.83 10.89 17.25
CA GLY A 101 -2.25 10.89 15.84
C GLY A 101 -3.28 11.97 15.54
N ALA A 102 -3.10 12.65 14.42
CA ALA A 102 -4.04 13.63 13.90
C ALA A 102 -4.37 13.34 12.43
N GLY A 103 -5.58 13.70 12.04
CA GLY A 103 -6.01 13.66 10.64
C GLY A 103 -6.85 14.87 10.27
N TRP A 104 -6.94 15.16 8.98
CA TRP A 104 -7.60 16.34 8.45
C TRP A 104 -8.43 15.97 7.22
N LEU A 105 -9.64 16.51 7.14
CA LEU A 105 -10.55 16.38 5.99
C LEU A 105 -10.60 17.71 5.24
N PHE A 106 -10.37 17.70 3.92
CA PHE A 106 -10.37 18.93 3.10
C PHE A 106 -11.09 18.76 1.75
N ASP A 107 -11.51 19.89 1.18
CA ASP A 107 -12.14 19.96 -0.14
C ASP A 107 -11.22 20.64 -1.15
N THR A 108 -10.59 19.85 -2.01
CA THR A 108 -9.69 20.32 -3.07
C THR A 108 -10.43 21.09 -4.18
N ALA A 109 -11.77 21.18 -4.16
CA ALA A 109 -12.53 22.00 -5.11
C ALA A 109 -12.22 23.50 -5.01
N ALA A 110 -11.61 23.96 -3.91
CA ALA A 110 -11.09 25.32 -3.76
C ALA A 110 -9.85 25.57 -4.64
N ALA A 111 -9.11 24.53 -5.03
CA ALA A 111 -7.94 24.64 -5.88
C ALA A 111 -8.36 24.93 -7.34
N GLN A 112 -7.88 26.05 -7.89
CA GLN A 112 -8.12 26.36 -9.30
C GLN A 112 -7.20 25.49 -10.16
N SER A 113 -7.79 24.74 -11.09
CA SER A 113 -7.01 23.96 -12.06
C SER A 113 -6.21 24.91 -12.97
N ARG A 114 -4.89 24.84 -12.87
CA ARG A 114 -3.94 25.45 -13.80
C ARG A 114 -3.19 24.35 -14.56
N PRO A 115 -2.91 24.49 -15.87
CA PRO A 115 -1.99 23.60 -16.55
C PRO A 115 -0.58 23.79 -15.98
N VAL A 116 0.13 22.69 -15.74
CA VAL A 116 1.58 22.73 -15.56
C VAL A 116 2.19 23.19 -16.89
N LEU A 117 2.80 24.38 -16.89
CA LEU A 117 3.37 25.01 -18.08
C LEU A 117 4.88 25.19 -17.85
N PRO A 118 5.73 24.89 -18.84
CA PRO A 118 7.15 25.15 -18.75
C PRO A 118 7.44 26.64 -18.43
N PRO A 119 8.56 26.96 -17.74
CA PRO A 119 8.89 28.33 -17.33
C PRO A 119 8.83 29.37 -18.47
N SER A 120 9.13 28.95 -19.71
CA SER A 120 9.09 29.79 -20.91
C SER A 120 7.69 30.30 -21.31
N TYR A 121 6.62 29.78 -20.72
CA TYR A 121 5.23 30.22 -20.93
C TYR A 121 4.63 30.99 -19.74
N GLY A 122 5.34 31.07 -18.60
CA GLY A 122 4.84 31.62 -17.34
C GLY A 122 5.04 33.13 -17.18
N GLY A 123 4.05 33.93 -17.58
CA GLY A 123 4.00 35.38 -17.28
C GLY A 123 3.62 35.69 -15.83
N GLY A 124 4.46 35.30 -14.86
CA GLY A 124 4.29 35.57 -13.43
C GLY A 124 4.12 34.31 -12.55
N SER A 125 4.63 34.35 -11.32
CA SER A 125 4.51 33.28 -10.34
C SER A 125 3.09 33.18 -9.79
N ALA A 126 2.30 32.26 -10.34
CA ALA A 126 1.00 31.91 -9.77
C ALA A 126 1.20 31.18 -8.43
N GLN A 127 0.79 31.81 -7.33
CA GLN A 127 0.88 31.22 -5.99
C GLN A 127 -0.10 30.07 -5.80
N SER A 128 0.34 29.01 -5.13
CA SER A 128 -0.49 27.86 -4.75
C SER A 128 -1.57 28.25 -3.74
N THR A 129 -2.74 27.62 -3.82
CA THR A 129 -3.87 27.91 -2.91
C THR A 129 -3.72 27.13 -1.59
N GLN A 130 -3.57 27.81 -0.46
CA GLN A 130 -3.63 27.16 0.86
C GLN A 130 -5.05 26.63 1.13
N LEU A 131 -5.17 25.34 1.45
CA LEU A 131 -6.45 24.68 1.78
C LEU A 131 -6.73 24.75 3.28
N GLY A 132 -7.96 25.12 3.64
CA GLY A 132 -8.45 25.01 5.01
C GLY A 132 -8.99 23.61 5.30
N SER A 133 -8.68 23.08 6.49
CA SER A 133 -9.34 21.87 7.00
C SER A 133 -10.83 22.15 7.27
N LEU A 134 -11.68 21.19 6.88
CA LEU A 134 -13.10 21.15 7.19
C LEU A 134 -13.38 20.45 8.53
N PHE A 135 -12.52 19.51 8.92
CA PHE A 135 -12.70 18.67 10.11
C PHE A 135 -11.37 18.04 10.55
N SER A 136 -11.16 17.89 11.85
CA SER A 136 -10.01 17.19 12.45
C SER A 136 -10.44 15.81 12.98
N LEU A 137 -9.67 14.77 12.63
CA LEU A 137 -9.89 13.38 13.04
C LEU A 137 -9.10 13.15 14.33
N ASP A 138 -9.61 13.68 15.44
CA ASP A 138 -8.94 13.67 16.74
C ASP A 138 -9.32 12.44 17.58
N GLY A 139 -8.36 11.95 18.38
CA GLY A 139 -8.60 10.96 19.44
C GLY A 139 -7.76 9.68 19.36
N HIS A 140 -6.89 9.56 18.35
CA HIS A 140 -5.81 8.57 18.39
C HIS A 140 -4.73 9.04 19.36
N THR A 141 -4.11 8.10 20.08
CA THR A 141 -3.01 8.38 21.03
C THR A 141 -1.63 8.23 20.42
N ASP A 142 -1.55 7.78 19.17
CA ASP A 142 -0.35 7.63 18.35
C ASP A 142 -0.75 7.84 16.88
N SER A 143 0.21 8.01 15.98
CA SER A 143 0.09 8.34 14.56
C SER A 143 -1.03 7.59 13.82
N ILE A 144 -1.81 8.32 13.01
CA ILE A 144 -2.76 7.71 12.08
C ILE A 144 -1.99 7.13 10.90
N ASN A 145 -1.80 5.81 10.91
CA ASN A 145 -1.05 5.06 9.91
C ASN A 145 -1.88 4.78 8.65
N THR A 146 -3.20 4.65 8.76
CA THR A 146 -4.05 4.27 7.62
C THR A 146 -5.45 4.88 7.65
N LEU A 147 -6.00 5.14 6.46
CA LEU A 147 -7.32 5.75 6.26
C LEU A 147 -8.04 5.05 5.11
N CYS A 148 -9.35 4.84 5.24
CA CYS A 148 -10.17 4.27 4.17
C CYS A 148 -11.61 4.81 4.17
N TRP A 149 -12.14 5.11 2.99
CA TRP A 149 -13.56 5.39 2.80
C TRP A 149 -14.33 4.11 2.52
N THR A 150 -15.49 3.92 3.15
CA THR A 150 -16.32 2.75 2.89
C THR A 150 -16.88 2.74 1.47
N GLN A 151 -16.97 1.55 0.89
CA GLN A 151 -17.54 1.34 -0.43
C GLN A 151 -19.00 0.84 -0.33
N PRO A 152 -19.84 1.11 -1.35
CA PRO A 152 -19.55 1.87 -2.58
C PRO A 152 -19.82 3.38 -2.46
N THR A 153 -20.38 3.86 -1.34
CA THR A 153 -20.95 5.23 -1.24
C THR A 153 -20.04 6.26 -0.58
N GLY A 154 -19.05 5.86 0.22
CA GLY A 154 -18.24 6.77 1.04
C GLY A 154 -18.95 7.24 2.32
N LYS A 155 -19.97 6.51 2.81
CA LYS A 155 -20.79 6.92 3.97
C LYS A 155 -19.95 7.10 5.24
N TYR A 156 -18.93 6.27 5.42
CA TYR A 156 -18.01 6.36 6.55
C TYR A 156 -16.57 6.53 6.08
N LEU A 157 -15.82 7.32 6.85
CA LEU A 157 -14.38 7.36 6.86
C LEU A 157 -13.89 6.56 8.08
N VAL A 158 -12.94 5.65 7.87
CA VAL A 158 -12.31 4.87 8.93
C VAL A 158 -10.85 5.25 9.03
N SER A 159 -10.38 5.57 10.24
CA SER A 159 -8.96 5.75 10.57
C SER A 159 -8.45 4.58 11.40
N GLY A 160 -7.22 4.15 11.13
CA GLY A 160 -6.46 3.17 11.91
C GLY A 160 -5.14 3.78 12.35
N GLY A 161 -4.80 3.66 13.63
CA GLY A 161 -3.57 4.21 14.21
C GLY A 161 -2.56 3.14 14.61
N LEU A 162 -1.33 3.60 14.87
CA LEU A 162 -0.33 2.79 15.59
C LEU A 162 -0.73 2.55 17.05
N ASP A 163 -1.73 3.29 17.57
CA ASP A 163 -2.37 3.00 18.85
C ASP A 163 -3.31 1.78 18.83
N GLY A 164 -3.41 1.07 17.70
CA GLY A 164 -4.26 -0.12 17.55
C GLY A 164 -5.75 0.19 17.47
N ARG A 165 -6.13 1.48 17.55
CA ARG A 165 -7.52 1.90 17.46
C ARG A 165 -7.96 1.97 16.02
N ILE A 166 -9.21 1.56 15.79
CA ILE A 166 -9.97 1.96 14.63
C ILE A 166 -11.08 2.91 15.04
N GLN A 167 -11.27 4.00 14.29
CA GLN A 167 -12.34 4.96 14.53
C GLN A 167 -13.18 5.16 13.27
N ALA A 168 -14.49 5.10 13.43
CA ALA A 168 -15.44 5.31 12.35
C ALA A 168 -16.11 6.68 12.45
N TRP A 169 -16.11 7.42 11.35
CA TRP A 169 -16.70 8.74 11.22
C TRP A 169 -17.74 8.72 10.10
N GLN A 170 -19.01 8.98 10.41
CA GLN A 170 -20.03 9.19 9.39
C GLN A 170 -19.83 10.57 8.78
N VAL A 171 -19.82 10.65 7.45
CA VAL A 171 -19.65 11.90 6.71
C VAL A 171 -20.85 12.13 5.81
N ASP A 172 -21.74 13.02 6.23
CA ASP A 172 -22.87 13.44 5.44
C ASP A 172 -22.43 14.56 4.48
N ALA A 173 -21.99 14.18 3.29
CA ALA A 173 -21.65 15.09 2.20
C ALA A 173 -22.88 15.31 1.28
N PRO A 174 -23.58 16.46 1.35
CA PRO A 174 -24.71 16.72 0.46
C PRO A 174 -24.23 16.90 -0.99
N PRO A 175 -25.01 16.48 -2.00
CA PRO A 175 -24.63 16.60 -3.40
C PRO A 175 -24.40 18.06 -3.77
N ARG A 176 -23.15 18.41 -4.12
CA ARG A 176 -22.74 19.79 -4.42
C ARG A 176 -23.56 20.37 -5.56
N SER A 177 -24.33 21.42 -5.27
CA SER A 177 -24.81 22.34 -6.31
C SER A 177 -23.65 23.25 -6.75
N SER A 178 -23.61 23.55 -8.05
CA SER A 178 -22.55 24.39 -8.65
C SER A 178 -22.43 25.74 -7.93
N GLY A 179 -21.30 25.96 -7.25
CA GLY A 179 -20.96 27.22 -6.58
C GLY A 179 -20.97 27.23 -5.05
N SER A 180 -21.29 26.12 -4.37
CA SER A 180 -21.20 26.04 -2.90
C SER A 180 -19.83 25.54 -2.44
N SER A 181 -19.07 26.39 -1.72
CA SER A 181 -17.78 26.03 -1.10
C SER A 181 -17.99 25.51 0.32
N GLY A 182 -17.64 24.24 0.59
CA GLY A 182 -17.35 23.65 1.91
C GLY A 182 -18.45 23.58 2.99
N SER A 183 -19.42 24.50 3.01
CA SER A 183 -20.27 24.83 4.17
C SER A 183 -21.36 23.81 4.56
N GLY A 184 -21.31 22.57 4.06
CA GLY A 184 -22.41 21.61 4.18
C GLY A 184 -22.01 20.19 4.61
N ILE A 185 -20.73 19.90 4.82
CA ILE A 185 -20.29 18.57 5.25
C ILE A 185 -20.43 18.46 6.77
N ALA A 186 -21.19 17.47 7.23
CA ALA A 186 -21.27 17.13 8.65
C ALA A 186 -20.49 15.83 8.91
N VAL A 187 -19.57 15.86 9.86
CA VAL A 187 -18.79 14.69 10.30
C VAL A 187 -19.18 14.36 11.73
N THR A 188 -19.51 13.10 12.01
CA THR A 188 -19.88 12.62 13.34
C THR A 188 -19.16 11.31 13.66
N ARG A 189 -18.48 11.24 14.80
CA ARG A 189 -17.86 9.99 15.29
C ARG A 189 -18.97 8.98 15.62
N VAL A 190 -18.91 7.81 15.01
CA VAL A 190 -19.91 6.74 15.18
C VAL A 190 -19.49 5.79 16.30
N GLY A 191 -18.22 5.42 16.34
CA GLY A 191 -17.67 4.51 17.33
C GLY A 191 -16.18 4.26 17.14
N GLU A 192 -15.62 3.46 18.04
CA GLU A 192 -14.24 2.99 18.02
C GLU A 192 -14.16 1.52 18.44
N ALA A 193 -13.09 0.84 18.04
CA ALA A 193 -12.69 -0.46 18.57
C ALA A 193 -11.16 -0.49 18.71
N GLN A 194 -10.65 -1.33 19.61
CA GLN A 194 -9.21 -1.49 19.87
C GLN A 194 -8.97 -2.95 20.28
N GLU A 195 -8.91 -3.83 19.29
CA GLU A 195 -8.72 -5.29 19.48
C GLU A 195 -7.27 -5.73 19.22
N VAL A 196 -6.43 -4.84 18.71
CA VAL A 196 -5.03 -5.06 18.30
C VAL A 196 -4.12 -3.97 18.88
N GLU A 197 -2.81 -4.18 18.85
CA GLU A 197 -1.84 -3.21 19.36
C GLU A 197 -1.51 -2.11 18.32
N GLU A 198 -1.37 -2.44 17.03
CA GLU A 198 -1.10 -1.48 15.95
C GLU A 198 -1.87 -1.87 14.67
N VAL A 199 -2.31 -0.89 13.87
CA VAL A 199 -3.00 -1.13 12.58
C VAL A 199 -2.09 -0.77 11.40
N ASN A 200 -1.73 -1.77 10.60
CA ASN A 200 -0.82 -1.61 9.45
C ASN A 200 -1.55 -1.08 8.20
N TRP A 201 -2.75 -1.60 7.92
CA TRP A 201 -3.54 -1.22 6.74
C TRP A 201 -5.03 -1.41 6.98
N ILE A 202 -5.86 -0.61 6.29
CA ILE A 202 -7.32 -0.79 6.19
C ILE A 202 -7.73 -0.80 4.71
N ALA A 203 -8.58 -1.75 4.32
CA ALA A 203 -9.13 -1.86 2.97
C ALA A 203 -10.65 -2.07 2.99
N ALA A 204 -11.41 -1.17 2.36
CA ALA A 204 -12.85 -1.31 2.19
C ALA A 204 -13.22 -2.45 1.22
N CYS A 205 -14.24 -3.23 1.57
CA CYS A 205 -14.76 -4.30 0.74
C CYS A 205 -15.50 -3.71 -0.49
N PRO A 206 -15.16 -4.10 -1.73
CA PRO A 206 -15.83 -3.59 -2.93
C PRO A 206 -17.20 -4.24 -3.21
N SER A 207 -17.65 -5.19 -2.38
CA SER A 207 -18.90 -5.92 -2.62
C SER A 207 -20.14 -5.05 -2.39
N ALA A 208 -21.00 -4.96 -3.41
CA ALA A 208 -22.31 -4.34 -3.27
C ALA A 208 -23.30 -5.16 -2.42
N ASP A 209 -23.02 -6.45 -2.19
CA ASP A 209 -23.81 -7.32 -1.30
C ASP A 209 -23.47 -7.07 0.19
N HIS A 210 -22.28 -6.52 0.46
CA HIS A 210 -21.75 -6.22 1.80
C HIS A 210 -21.19 -4.78 1.85
N PRO A 211 -22.05 -3.74 1.70
CA PRO A 211 -21.64 -2.35 1.78
C PRO A 211 -21.13 -2.01 3.18
N ASP A 212 -20.40 -0.90 3.29
CA ASP A 212 -19.90 -0.38 4.57
C ASP A 212 -19.10 -1.41 5.39
N THR A 213 -18.42 -2.33 4.70
CA THR A 213 -17.51 -3.32 5.30
C THR A 213 -16.05 -2.94 5.04
N VAL A 214 -15.19 -3.09 6.04
CA VAL A 214 -13.73 -2.90 5.95
C VAL A 214 -12.98 -4.12 6.49
N ALA A 215 -11.80 -4.39 5.96
CA ALA A 215 -10.81 -5.28 6.56
C ALA A 215 -9.62 -4.46 7.07
N LEU A 216 -8.94 -4.97 8.09
CA LEU A 216 -7.65 -4.48 8.56
C LEU A 216 -6.66 -5.62 8.79
N GLY A 217 -5.37 -5.31 8.74
CA GLY A 217 -4.29 -6.17 9.22
C GLY A 217 -3.45 -5.44 10.25
N ALA A 218 -2.94 -6.19 11.23
CA ALA A 218 -2.23 -5.69 12.39
C ALA A 218 -0.80 -6.25 12.51
N SER A 219 0.01 -5.65 13.38
CA SER A 219 1.40 -6.06 13.64
C SER A 219 1.53 -7.39 14.37
N ASP A 220 0.49 -7.86 15.06
CA ASP A 220 0.41 -9.23 15.61
C ASP A 220 0.12 -10.31 14.55
N GLY A 221 -0.06 -9.91 13.28
CA GLY A 221 -0.44 -10.79 12.17
C GLY A 221 -1.94 -11.06 12.07
N SER A 222 -2.75 -10.56 13.01
CA SER A 222 -4.19 -10.76 12.96
C SER A 222 -4.83 -9.95 11.83
N VAL A 223 -5.91 -10.50 11.28
CA VAL A 223 -6.71 -9.87 10.21
C VAL A 223 -8.16 -9.84 10.67
N TRP A 224 -8.75 -8.65 10.70
CA TRP A 224 -10.11 -8.44 11.19
C TRP A 224 -10.99 -7.84 10.10
N VAL A 225 -12.27 -8.21 10.09
CA VAL A 225 -13.28 -7.66 9.17
C VAL A 225 -14.42 -7.07 9.98
N TYR A 226 -14.74 -5.81 9.74
CA TYR A 226 -15.81 -5.06 10.42
C TYR A 226 -16.87 -4.59 9.42
N ALA A 227 -18.14 -4.71 9.80
CA ALA A 227 -19.27 -4.07 9.13
C ALA A 227 -19.73 -2.86 9.95
N LEU A 228 -19.97 -1.72 9.29
CA LEU A 228 -20.29 -0.45 9.93
C LEU A 228 -21.78 -0.11 9.80
N ASP A 229 -22.49 -0.01 10.93
CA ASP A 229 -23.89 0.42 10.96
C ASP A 229 -24.17 1.42 12.10
N ALA A 230 -24.14 2.71 11.78
CA ALA A 230 -24.52 3.79 12.69
C ALA A 230 -25.99 3.75 13.16
N THR A 231 -26.86 2.91 12.58
CA THR A 231 -28.21 2.71 13.10
C THR A 231 -28.25 1.78 14.32
N ASP A 232 -27.25 0.92 14.48
CA ASP A 232 -26.98 0.18 15.72
C ASP A 232 -26.07 1.00 16.64
N ALA A 233 -26.67 1.95 17.36
CA ALA A 233 -25.97 2.76 18.36
C ALA A 233 -25.42 1.95 19.56
N SER A 234 -25.66 0.64 19.65
CA SER A 234 -25.10 -0.23 20.68
C SER A 234 -23.84 -0.98 20.23
N ASN A 235 -23.73 -1.26 18.93
CA ASN A 235 -22.55 -1.88 18.33
C ASN A 235 -22.37 -1.44 16.87
N PRO A 236 -21.86 -0.22 16.62
CA PRO A 236 -21.75 0.33 15.27
C PRO A 236 -20.60 -0.27 14.44
N LEU A 237 -19.63 -0.94 15.07
CA LEU A 237 -18.51 -1.63 14.42
C LEU A 237 -18.63 -3.14 14.69
N GLN A 238 -19.39 -3.84 13.86
CA GLN A 238 -19.68 -5.26 14.06
C GLN A 238 -18.55 -6.13 13.50
N ILE A 239 -17.89 -6.91 14.36
CA ILE A 239 -16.90 -7.91 13.93
C ILE A 239 -17.61 -9.00 13.11
N VAL A 240 -17.24 -9.12 11.84
CA VAL A 240 -17.70 -10.16 10.91
C VAL A 240 -16.80 -11.39 10.99
N GLN A 241 -15.48 -11.18 11.01
CA GLN A 241 -14.45 -12.21 11.08
C GLN A 241 -13.22 -11.69 11.84
N SER A 242 -12.51 -12.61 12.48
CA SER A 242 -11.16 -12.39 12.98
C SER A 242 -10.29 -13.62 12.71
N TYR A 243 -9.08 -13.40 12.21
CA TYR A 243 -8.18 -14.44 11.73
C TYR A 243 -6.80 -14.30 12.35
N PHE A 244 -6.21 -15.44 12.73
CA PHE A 244 -4.96 -15.51 13.51
C PHE A 244 -4.05 -16.63 12.95
N LEU A 245 -3.79 -16.66 11.64
CA LEU A 245 -2.91 -17.66 11.01
C LEU A 245 -1.54 -17.13 10.59
N HIS A 246 -1.38 -15.82 10.38
CA HIS A 246 -0.04 -15.24 10.26
C HIS A 246 0.64 -15.28 11.64
N THR A 247 1.97 -15.37 11.62
CA THR A 247 2.83 -15.52 12.80
C THR A 247 3.81 -14.36 12.97
N GLY A 248 3.73 -13.37 12.08
CA GLY A 248 4.39 -12.07 12.16
C GLY A 248 3.49 -10.99 11.54
N PRO A 249 3.95 -9.72 11.46
CA PRO A 249 3.15 -8.58 11.03
C PRO A 249 2.41 -8.81 9.72
N CYS A 250 1.13 -8.44 9.66
CA CYS A 250 0.35 -8.47 8.42
C CYS A 250 0.60 -7.17 7.65
N THR A 251 1.44 -7.23 6.64
CA THR A 251 2.01 -6.07 5.93
C THR A 251 1.04 -5.45 4.94
N ALA A 252 0.30 -6.27 4.19
CA ALA A 252 -0.67 -5.79 3.21
C ALA A 252 -1.85 -6.74 2.99
N GLY A 253 -2.98 -6.17 2.55
CA GLY A 253 -4.19 -6.90 2.20
C GLY A 253 -4.94 -6.29 1.02
N ALA A 254 -5.58 -7.15 0.22
CA ALA A 254 -6.39 -6.76 -0.93
C ALA A 254 -7.64 -7.64 -1.07
N TRP A 255 -8.79 -7.02 -1.32
CA TRP A 255 -10.04 -7.71 -1.63
C TRP A 255 -10.08 -8.16 -3.10
N THR A 256 -10.73 -9.30 -3.38
CA THR A 256 -11.09 -9.63 -4.77
C THR A 256 -12.09 -8.60 -5.32
N PRO A 257 -12.15 -8.39 -6.66
CA PRO A 257 -13.07 -7.41 -7.25
C PRO A 257 -14.56 -7.65 -6.98
N ASP A 258 -14.94 -8.87 -6.57
CA ASP A 258 -16.31 -9.23 -6.14
C ASP A 258 -16.50 -9.11 -4.61
N GLY A 259 -15.46 -8.73 -3.87
CA GLY A 259 -15.41 -8.64 -2.41
C GLY A 259 -15.70 -9.94 -1.66
N ARG A 260 -15.59 -11.10 -2.33
CA ARG A 260 -15.90 -12.40 -1.73
C ARG A 260 -14.73 -12.99 -0.96
N LEU A 261 -13.51 -12.72 -1.41
CA LEU A 261 -12.28 -13.17 -0.79
C LEU A 261 -11.42 -11.97 -0.41
N LEU A 262 -10.68 -12.10 0.67
CA LEU A 262 -9.63 -11.17 1.09
C LEU A 262 -8.31 -11.92 0.99
N ALA A 263 -7.30 -11.37 0.32
CA ALA A 263 -5.94 -11.91 0.35
C ALA A 263 -5.05 -11.04 1.25
N THR A 264 -4.24 -11.66 2.09
CA THR A 264 -3.31 -10.97 3.00
C THR A 264 -1.93 -11.62 3.00
N VAL A 265 -0.90 -10.81 3.20
CA VAL A 265 0.51 -11.21 3.26
C VAL A 265 1.15 -10.75 4.57
N SER A 266 2.28 -11.36 4.90
CA SER A 266 3.03 -11.11 6.13
C SER A 266 4.54 -11.26 5.92
N GLU A 267 5.32 -10.62 6.80
CA GLU A 267 6.76 -10.80 6.94
C GLU A 267 7.15 -12.27 7.19
N ASP A 268 6.27 -13.07 7.79
CA ASP A 268 6.49 -14.51 8.00
C ASP A 268 6.46 -15.36 6.70
N SER A 269 6.40 -14.70 5.54
CA SER A 269 6.37 -15.30 4.21
C SER A 269 5.12 -16.15 3.94
N SER A 270 4.01 -15.87 4.62
CA SER A 270 2.71 -16.48 4.33
C SER A 270 1.74 -15.58 3.56
N LEU A 271 0.94 -16.24 2.74
CA LEU A 271 -0.17 -15.69 1.96
C LEU A 271 -1.42 -16.53 2.27
N TYR A 272 -2.41 -15.87 2.85
CA TYR A 272 -3.73 -16.45 3.07
C TYR A 272 -4.76 -15.74 2.20
N VAL A 273 -5.69 -16.50 1.63
CA VAL A 273 -6.86 -15.99 0.92
C VAL A 273 -8.09 -16.47 1.67
N TRP A 274 -8.74 -15.56 2.40
CA TRP A 274 -9.84 -15.81 3.32
C TRP A 274 -11.19 -15.90 2.61
N ASP A 275 -12.03 -16.87 2.98
CA ASP A 275 -13.43 -16.94 2.58
C ASP A 275 -14.30 -16.20 3.62
N VAL A 276 -14.35 -14.88 3.51
CA VAL A 276 -14.95 -13.99 4.52
C VAL A 276 -16.43 -14.31 4.77
N TRP A 277 -17.15 -14.78 3.75
CA TRP A 277 -18.60 -14.98 3.79
C TRP A 277 -19.02 -16.46 3.77
N GLY A 278 -18.08 -17.40 3.82
CA GLY A 278 -18.36 -18.84 3.68
C GLY A 278 -18.83 -19.26 2.28
N ALA A 279 -18.63 -18.41 1.26
CA ALA A 279 -19.11 -18.62 -0.10
C ALA A 279 -18.26 -19.66 -0.85
N ALA A 280 -16.96 -19.75 -0.58
CA ALA A 280 -16.07 -20.78 -1.11
C ALA A 280 -16.33 -22.15 -0.45
N ALA A 281 -16.60 -22.17 0.85
CA ALA A 281 -17.02 -23.36 1.57
C ALA A 281 -18.35 -23.90 0.99
N ALA A 282 -19.35 -23.04 0.84
CA ALA A 282 -20.67 -23.39 0.29
C ALA A 282 -20.62 -23.82 -1.19
N SER A 283 -19.68 -23.30 -1.99
CA SER A 283 -19.57 -23.58 -3.43
C SER A 283 -18.92 -24.93 -3.78
N GLY A 284 -18.64 -25.78 -2.79
CA GLY A 284 -18.11 -27.14 -3.00
C GLY A 284 -16.75 -27.40 -2.36
N GLY A 285 -16.43 -26.74 -1.25
CA GLY A 285 -15.22 -27.04 -0.47
C GLY A 285 -13.92 -26.57 -1.11
N VAL A 286 -13.91 -25.40 -1.76
CA VAL A 286 -12.66 -24.74 -2.22
C VAL A 286 -12.03 -23.96 -1.05
N VAL A 287 -11.89 -24.65 0.08
CA VAL A 287 -11.37 -24.14 1.34
C VAL A 287 -10.49 -25.24 1.92
N ASN A 288 -9.31 -24.87 2.42
CA ASN A 288 -8.33 -25.78 3.02
C ASN A 288 -8.88 -26.41 4.30
N ASP A 289 -8.17 -27.40 4.85
CA ASP A 289 -8.56 -28.14 6.06
C ASP A 289 -8.80 -27.23 7.29
N ASN A 290 -8.33 -25.98 7.28
CA ASN A 290 -8.61 -24.99 8.32
C ASN A 290 -10.02 -24.37 8.26
N GLY A 291 -10.81 -24.61 7.22
CA GLY A 291 -12.19 -24.14 7.09
C GLY A 291 -12.37 -22.62 6.89
N MET A 292 -11.29 -21.85 6.79
CA MET A 292 -11.32 -20.37 6.69
C MET A 292 -10.67 -19.84 5.42
N THR A 293 -9.69 -20.55 4.85
CA THR A 293 -8.88 -20.08 3.72
C THR A 293 -9.13 -20.86 2.45
N ALA A 294 -9.37 -20.17 1.34
CA ALA A 294 -9.45 -20.75 0.00
C ALA A 294 -8.07 -20.99 -0.64
N VAL A 295 -7.03 -20.27 -0.18
CA VAL A 295 -5.62 -20.50 -0.48
C VAL A 295 -4.80 -20.26 0.79
N SER A 296 -3.79 -21.11 1.02
CA SER A 296 -2.86 -21.03 2.15
C SER A 296 -1.49 -21.44 1.64
N LEU A 297 -0.56 -20.49 1.54
CA LEU A 297 0.84 -20.74 1.23
C LEU A 297 1.69 -20.10 2.33
N THR A 298 2.77 -20.76 2.74
CA THR A 298 3.69 -20.29 3.80
C THR A 298 5.13 -20.52 3.35
N GLY A 299 6.10 -19.99 4.09
CA GLY A 299 7.53 -20.28 3.86
C GLY A 299 7.89 -21.78 3.88
N GLN A 300 7.00 -22.66 4.36
CA GLN A 300 7.21 -24.12 4.29
C GLN A 300 7.05 -24.71 2.87
N ASP A 301 6.38 -24.02 1.91
CA ASP A 301 6.48 -24.38 0.49
C ASP A 301 7.64 -23.60 -0.14
N GLN A 302 8.78 -24.26 -0.29
CA GLN A 302 10.01 -23.74 -0.90
C GLN A 302 9.84 -23.11 -2.29
N ARG A 303 8.73 -23.35 -3.00
CA ARG A 303 8.45 -22.69 -4.28
C ARG A 303 7.77 -21.33 -4.07
N PHE A 304 6.98 -21.21 -3.01
CA PHE A 304 6.32 -19.97 -2.61
C PHE A 304 7.23 -19.06 -1.79
N GLU A 305 8.06 -19.63 -0.90
CA GLU A 305 8.99 -18.95 0.01
C GLU A 305 9.72 -17.74 -0.61
N VAL A 306 9.75 -16.63 0.13
CA VAL A 306 10.49 -15.40 -0.13
C VAL A 306 11.25 -15.08 1.15
N GLU A 307 12.55 -15.40 1.19
CA GLU A 307 13.38 -15.08 2.35
C GLU A 307 13.41 -13.55 2.56
N GLY A 308 13.10 -13.11 3.78
CA GLY A 308 12.89 -11.69 4.10
C GLY A 308 11.44 -11.20 4.04
N GLY A 309 10.46 -12.07 3.71
CA GLY A 309 9.05 -11.75 3.88
C GLY A 309 8.35 -11.12 2.67
N LEU A 310 7.06 -10.84 2.85
CA LEU A 310 6.16 -10.26 1.84
C LEU A 310 5.62 -8.92 2.34
N TYR A 311 5.60 -7.90 1.48
CA TYR A 311 5.31 -6.51 1.83
C TYR A 311 4.16 -5.90 1.01
N SER A 312 3.93 -6.38 -0.22
CA SER A 312 2.90 -5.83 -1.10
C SER A 312 2.01 -6.89 -1.72
N ILE A 313 0.78 -6.51 -2.06
CA ILE A 313 -0.21 -7.42 -2.63
C ILE A 313 -1.14 -6.69 -3.60
N ALA A 314 -1.46 -7.35 -4.73
CA ALA A 314 -2.45 -6.85 -5.68
C ALA A 314 -3.22 -8.00 -6.34
N ILE A 315 -4.51 -7.79 -6.61
CA ILE A 315 -5.38 -8.80 -7.23
C ILE A 315 -5.74 -8.40 -8.66
N ASP A 316 -5.73 -9.38 -9.56
CA ASP A 316 -6.17 -9.21 -10.95
C ASP A 316 -7.62 -8.69 -11.01
N PRO A 317 -7.93 -7.66 -11.83
CA PRO A 317 -9.29 -7.15 -12.01
C PRO A 317 -10.35 -8.16 -12.48
N LYS A 318 -9.94 -9.35 -12.95
CA LYS A 318 -10.86 -10.47 -13.28
C LYS A 318 -10.99 -11.51 -12.15
N GLY A 319 -10.31 -11.30 -11.01
CA GLY A 319 -10.28 -12.20 -9.86
C GLY A 319 -9.60 -13.55 -10.14
N THR A 320 -8.66 -13.64 -11.09
CA THR A 320 -8.07 -14.93 -11.50
C THR A 320 -6.73 -15.26 -10.85
N PHE A 321 -6.01 -14.27 -10.36
CA PHE A 321 -4.76 -14.45 -9.61
C PHE A 321 -4.51 -13.29 -8.65
N VAL A 322 -3.64 -13.53 -7.68
CA VAL A 322 -3.04 -12.53 -6.78
C VAL A 322 -1.54 -12.47 -7.05
N ALA A 323 -0.97 -11.28 -7.03
CA ALA A 323 0.46 -11.04 -6.98
C ALA A 323 0.84 -10.65 -5.55
N ALA A 324 1.86 -11.31 -4.99
CA ALA A 324 2.47 -10.96 -3.72
C ALA A 324 3.92 -10.55 -3.97
N GLY A 325 4.31 -9.37 -3.51
CA GLY A 325 5.64 -8.80 -3.60
C GLY A 325 6.34 -8.89 -2.24
N GLY A 326 7.66 -9.03 -2.25
CA GLY A 326 8.46 -9.17 -1.03
C GLY A 326 9.92 -8.84 -1.25
N ALA A 327 10.75 -9.22 -0.28
CA ALA A 327 12.18 -8.94 -0.25
C ALA A 327 12.93 -9.43 -1.51
N GLY A 328 14.06 -8.78 -1.84
CA GLY A 328 14.97 -9.20 -2.92
C GLY A 328 14.38 -9.18 -4.33
N GLY A 329 13.43 -8.28 -4.60
CA GLY A 329 12.79 -8.13 -5.91
C GLY A 329 11.77 -9.23 -6.24
N ALA A 330 11.36 -10.02 -5.23
CA ALA A 330 10.51 -11.17 -5.41
C ALA A 330 9.06 -10.79 -5.67
N VAL A 331 8.48 -11.28 -6.78
CA VAL A 331 7.03 -11.27 -7.00
C VAL A 331 6.53 -12.68 -7.31
N LYS A 332 5.64 -13.21 -6.46
CA LYS A 332 4.98 -14.51 -6.61
C LYS A 332 3.56 -14.31 -7.15
N ILE A 333 3.22 -14.98 -8.25
CA ILE A 333 1.86 -14.94 -8.82
C ILE A 333 1.16 -16.25 -8.48
N VAL A 334 0.02 -16.18 -7.79
CA VAL A 334 -0.74 -17.34 -7.28
C VAL A 334 -2.16 -17.32 -7.83
N SER A 335 -2.65 -18.47 -8.32
CA SER A 335 -4.02 -18.58 -8.85
C SER A 335 -5.07 -18.40 -7.75
N LEU A 336 -6.13 -17.67 -8.06
CA LEU A 336 -7.30 -17.53 -7.20
C LEU A 336 -8.40 -18.52 -7.62
N PRO A 337 -9.17 -19.07 -6.66
CA PRO A 337 -10.27 -19.95 -6.97
C PRO A 337 -11.44 -19.18 -7.58
N ARG A 338 -12.06 -19.74 -8.62
CA ARG A 338 -13.29 -19.15 -9.19
C ARG A 338 -14.51 -19.65 -8.43
N LEU A 339 -15.08 -18.76 -7.63
CA LEU A 339 -16.37 -18.99 -6.99
C LEU A 339 -17.49 -18.95 -8.03
N ALA A 340 -18.50 -19.81 -7.87
CA ALA A 340 -19.65 -19.78 -8.75
C ALA A 340 -20.47 -18.49 -8.50
N ALA A 341 -20.94 -17.86 -9.57
CA ALA A 341 -21.98 -16.84 -9.46
C ALA A 341 -23.22 -17.47 -8.81
N ALA A 342 -23.84 -16.76 -7.87
CA ALA A 342 -25.07 -17.24 -7.23
C ALA A 342 -26.14 -17.46 -8.31
N PRO A 343 -26.91 -18.57 -8.27
CA PRO A 343 -27.87 -18.87 -9.32
C PRO A 343 -28.98 -17.81 -9.35
N THR A 344 -28.97 -16.96 -10.37
CA THR A 344 -30.02 -15.96 -10.59
C THR A 344 -31.36 -16.65 -10.81
N LEU A 345 -32.24 -16.59 -9.81
CA LEU A 345 -33.58 -17.14 -9.88
C LEU A 345 -34.45 -16.34 -10.86
N SER A 346 -34.42 -16.72 -12.13
CA SER A 346 -35.37 -16.23 -13.12
C SER A 346 -36.81 -16.60 -12.68
N PRO A 347 -37.75 -15.65 -12.56
CA PRO A 347 -39.10 -15.94 -12.09
C PRO A 347 -39.85 -16.79 -13.11
N SER A 348 -40.07 -18.07 -12.79
CA SER A 348 -40.81 -18.98 -13.68
C SER A 348 -42.31 -18.67 -13.64
N SER A 349 -42.84 -18.25 -14.78
CA SER A 349 -44.27 -17.97 -14.95
C SER A 349 -45.10 -19.25 -14.79
N SER A 350 -45.94 -19.31 -13.76
CA SER A 350 -46.70 -20.52 -13.40
C SER A 350 -47.94 -20.76 -14.28
N SER A 351 -47.74 -21.35 -15.46
CA SER A 351 -48.85 -21.88 -16.26
C SER A 351 -49.35 -23.22 -15.69
N LYS A 352 -50.56 -23.21 -15.09
CA LYS A 352 -51.22 -24.42 -14.56
C LYS A 352 -51.78 -25.28 -15.70
N SER A 353 -51.24 -26.48 -15.89
CA SER A 353 -51.92 -27.55 -16.63
C SER A 353 -51.97 -28.87 -15.85
N LYS A 354 -53.16 -29.49 -15.79
CA LYS A 354 -53.41 -30.79 -15.15
C LYS A 354 -53.16 -31.96 -16.11
N ALA A 355 -52.41 -32.98 -15.69
CA ALA A 355 -52.45 -34.32 -16.29
C ALA A 355 -52.10 -35.42 -15.26
N LYS A 356 -52.53 -36.67 -15.53
CA LYS A 356 -52.46 -37.82 -14.61
C LYS A 356 -51.31 -38.79 -14.93
N SER A 357 -50.76 -39.39 -13.87
CA SER A 357 -50.26 -40.78 -13.75
C SER A 357 -49.51 -41.45 -14.93
N LYS A 358 -48.25 -41.86 -14.71
CA LYS A 358 -47.82 -43.28 -14.57
C LYS A 358 -46.30 -43.40 -14.38
N SER A 359 -45.87 -44.57 -13.91
CA SER A 359 -44.48 -44.96 -13.60
C SER A 359 -43.61 -45.30 -14.82
N SER A 360 -42.36 -44.83 -14.87
CA SER A 360 -41.14 -45.61 -15.20
C SER A 360 -39.88 -44.72 -15.22
N ALA A 361 -38.72 -45.35 -15.04
CA ALA A 361 -37.34 -44.83 -14.87
C ALA A 361 -36.81 -43.83 -15.93
N PRO A 362 -35.58 -43.27 -15.81
CA PRO A 362 -34.62 -43.31 -14.70
C PRO A 362 -34.27 -41.91 -14.12
N SER A 363 -33.42 -41.88 -13.09
CA SER A 363 -32.87 -40.64 -12.52
C SER A 363 -31.83 -39.99 -13.43
N SER A 364 -32.25 -39.02 -14.24
CA SER A 364 -31.34 -38.01 -14.81
C SER A 364 -31.36 -36.77 -13.91
N GLN A 365 -30.47 -36.73 -12.91
CA GLN A 365 -30.07 -35.46 -12.32
C GLN A 365 -29.42 -34.61 -13.42
N PRO A 366 -29.79 -33.33 -13.60
CA PRO A 366 -29.01 -32.44 -14.44
C PRO A 366 -27.69 -32.16 -13.73
N THR A 367 -26.63 -32.86 -14.13
CA THR A 367 -25.26 -32.55 -13.71
C THR A 367 -24.80 -31.29 -14.43
N THR A 368 -25.23 -30.13 -13.95
CA THR A 368 -24.53 -28.87 -14.21
C THR A 368 -23.20 -28.95 -13.47
N ALA A 369 -22.19 -29.49 -14.15
CA ALA A 369 -20.82 -29.52 -13.64
C ALA A 369 -20.28 -28.09 -13.57
N THR A 370 -20.53 -27.42 -12.46
CA THR A 370 -19.81 -26.22 -12.05
C THR A 370 -18.38 -26.63 -11.75
N THR A 371 -17.48 -26.49 -12.74
CA THR A 371 -16.06 -26.72 -12.57
C THR A 371 -15.48 -25.63 -11.67
N THR A 372 -15.47 -25.89 -10.36
CA THR A 372 -14.67 -25.13 -9.40
C THR A 372 -13.19 -25.37 -9.72
N HIS A 373 -12.47 -24.29 -10.02
CA HIS A 373 -11.02 -24.35 -10.14
C HIS A 373 -10.41 -24.09 -8.76
N ALA A 374 -9.62 -25.04 -8.26
CA ALA A 374 -8.85 -24.85 -7.04
C ALA A 374 -7.81 -23.72 -7.24
N GLY A 375 -7.70 -22.84 -6.24
CA GLY A 375 -6.66 -21.81 -6.19
C GLY A 375 -5.32 -22.38 -5.68
N GLY A 376 -4.35 -21.49 -5.45
CA GLY A 376 -3.09 -21.83 -4.80
C GLY A 376 -1.99 -22.38 -5.72
N GLN A 377 -2.20 -22.42 -7.04
CA GLN A 377 -1.13 -22.76 -7.97
C GLN A 377 -0.24 -21.53 -8.21
N ILE A 378 1.06 -21.66 -7.96
CA ILE A 378 2.05 -20.67 -8.38
C ILE A 378 2.11 -20.67 -9.92
N LEU A 379 1.70 -19.56 -10.53
CA LEU A 379 1.62 -19.36 -11.98
C LEU A 379 2.94 -18.81 -12.54
N ALA A 380 3.63 -17.99 -11.76
CA ALA A 380 4.95 -17.43 -12.07
C ALA A 380 5.66 -17.02 -10.77
N SER A 381 6.99 -17.00 -10.83
CA SER A 381 7.86 -16.35 -9.85
C SER A 381 8.76 -15.41 -10.63
N LEU A 382 8.79 -14.14 -10.25
CA LEU A 382 9.49 -13.07 -10.92
C LEU A 382 10.57 -12.53 -9.96
N HIS A 383 11.74 -12.22 -10.50
CA HIS A 383 12.85 -11.50 -9.86
C HIS A 383 13.51 -10.70 -10.98
N THR A 384 13.34 -9.38 -10.95
CA THR A 384 13.96 -8.47 -11.93
C THR A 384 14.57 -7.23 -11.30
N GLN A 385 14.06 -6.86 -10.12
CA GLN A 385 14.49 -5.75 -9.28
C GLN A 385 15.48 -6.29 -8.24
N GLY A 386 16.32 -5.43 -7.68
CA GLY A 386 17.39 -5.80 -6.74
C GLY A 386 16.94 -5.92 -5.29
N ASP A 387 15.87 -5.22 -4.90
CA ASP A 387 15.46 -5.04 -3.50
C ASP A 387 13.94 -5.21 -3.30
N SER A 388 13.44 -5.10 -2.07
CA SER A 388 12.05 -5.36 -1.69
C SER A 388 11.02 -4.67 -2.58
N VAL A 389 9.91 -5.35 -2.85
CA VAL A 389 8.80 -4.83 -3.67
C VAL A 389 7.69 -4.29 -2.77
N GLU A 390 7.76 -2.99 -2.48
CA GLU A 390 6.83 -2.27 -1.59
C GLU A 390 5.48 -1.94 -2.24
N SER A 391 5.40 -1.92 -3.58
CA SER A 391 4.15 -1.58 -4.26
C SER A 391 3.86 -2.46 -5.47
N LEU A 392 2.64 -3.00 -5.52
CA LEU A 392 2.11 -3.74 -6.64
C LEU A 392 0.79 -3.11 -7.10
N ALA A 393 0.64 -2.95 -8.42
CA ALA A 393 -0.59 -2.52 -9.06
C ALA A 393 -0.92 -3.42 -10.25
N ILE A 394 -2.20 -3.73 -10.49
CA ILE A 394 -2.63 -4.57 -11.62
C ILE A 394 -3.79 -3.90 -12.35
N ALA A 395 -3.65 -3.73 -13.66
CA ALA A 395 -4.68 -3.13 -14.50
C ALA A 395 -5.04 -4.01 -15.71
N LEU A 396 -6.31 -3.98 -16.09
CA LEU A 396 -6.81 -4.61 -17.31
C LEU A 396 -6.95 -3.56 -18.41
N SER A 397 -6.06 -3.61 -19.40
CA SER A 397 -6.17 -2.81 -20.61
C SER A 397 -7.33 -3.29 -21.49
N SER A 398 -8.17 -2.33 -21.89
CA SER A 398 -9.28 -2.49 -22.85
C SER A 398 -8.81 -2.54 -24.31
N ALA A 399 -7.50 -2.54 -24.56
CA ALA A 399 -6.91 -2.74 -25.87
C ALA A 399 -7.36 -4.06 -26.53
N ALA A 400 -7.16 -4.17 -27.84
CA ALA A 400 -7.39 -5.41 -28.59
C ALA A 400 -6.03 -6.00 -29.03
N PRO A 401 -5.60 -7.16 -28.49
CA PRO A 401 -6.24 -7.99 -27.46
C PRO A 401 -6.14 -7.37 -26.04
N PRO A 402 -7.04 -7.75 -25.11
CA PRO A 402 -7.06 -7.20 -23.76
C PRO A 402 -5.88 -7.72 -22.92
N THR A 403 -4.97 -6.81 -22.58
CA THR A 403 -3.74 -7.10 -21.83
C THR A 403 -3.93 -6.81 -20.34
N VAL A 404 -3.52 -7.74 -19.47
CA VAL A 404 -3.38 -7.49 -18.03
C VAL A 404 -1.93 -7.09 -17.77
N LEU A 405 -1.74 -5.90 -17.21
CA LEU A 405 -0.45 -5.36 -16.80
C LEU A 405 -0.29 -5.52 -15.30
N VAL A 406 0.88 -5.96 -14.86
CA VAL A 406 1.30 -5.96 -13.45
C VAL A 406 2.48 -5.01 -13.34
N ALA A 407 2.39 -3.99 -12.49
CA ALA A 407 3.49 -3.08 -12.19
C ALA A 407 3.99 -3.34 -10.76
N ALA A 408 5.30 -3.35 -10.59
CA ALA A 408 6.01 -3.57 -9.34
C ALA A 408 7.00 -2.42 -9.11
N GLY A 409 6.92 -1.77 -7.95
CA GLY A 409 7.82 -0.72 -7.48
C GLY A 409 8.66 -1.27 -6.34
N SER A 410 9.97 -0.97 -6.36
CA SER A 410 10.92 -1.53 -5.41
C SER A 410 11.66 -0.43 -4.65
N VAL A 411 12.26 -0.82 -3.52
CA VAL A 411 13.18 -0.01 -2.72
C VAL A 411 14.40 0.44 -3.54
N ASP A 412 14.78 -0.31 -4.58
CA ASP A 412 15.90 0.01 -5.48
C ASP A 412 15.66 1.18 -6.46
N GLY A 413 14.55 1.92 -6.30
CA GLY A 413 14.17 3.04 -7.18
C GLY A 413 13.59 2.65 -8.53
N SER A 414 13.48 1.36 -8.83
CA SER A 414 13.01 0.86 -10.12
C SER A 414 11.50 0.57 -10.18
N ILE A 415 10.96 0.62 -11.40
CA ILE A 415 9.62 0.14 -11.73
C ILE A 415 9.73 -0.93 -12.82
N CYS A 416 9.25 -2.14 -12.52
CA CYS A 416 9.10 -3.22 -13.48
C CYS A 416 7.63 -3.44 -13.87
N VAL A 417 7.36 -3.53 -15.17
CA VAL A 417 6.02 -3.80 -15.72
C VAL A 417 6.05 -5.12 -16.49
N TYR A 418 5.13 -6.02 -16.14
CA TYR A 418 4.99 -7.35 -16.71
C TYR A 418 3.66 -7.49 -17.48
N ASP A 419 3.66 -8.27 -18.58
CA ASP A 419 2.46 -8.62 -19.34
C ASP A 419 1.98 -10.03 -18.92
N ALA A 420 0.94 -10.10 -18.08
CA ALA A 420 0.38 -11.36 -17.59
C ALA A 420 -0.23 -12.22 -18.72
N THR A 421 -0.66 -11.61 -19.85
CA THR A 421 -1.14 -12.38 -21.01
C THR A 421 -0.01 -13.07 -21.78
N ARG A 422 1.22 -12.60 -21.61
CA ARG A 422 2.45 -13.17 -22.17
C ARG A 422 3.26 -13.95 -21.13
N ARG A 423 2.58 -14.65 -20.22
CA ARG A 423 3.19 -15.41 -19.11
C ARG A 423 4.07 -14.56 -18.19
N PHE A 424 3.62 -13.34 -17.88
CA PHE A 424 4.34 -12.40 -17.02
C PHE A 424 5.74 -12.03 -17.55
N ALA A 425 5.91 -12.02 -18.88
CA ALA A 425 7.12 -11.51 -19.50
C ALA A 425 7.29 -10.02 -19.19
N VAL A 426 8.53 -9.60 -18.91
CA VAL A 426 8.89 -8.19 -18.73
C VAL A 426 8.52 -7.41 -19.98
N ARG A 427 7.67 -6.39 -19.80
CA ARG A 427 7.25 -5.45 -20.83
C ARG A 427 8.13 -4.21 -20.83
N ARG A 428 8.45 -3.69 -19.64
CA ARG A 428 9.32 -2.52 -19.42
C ARG A 428 10.00 -2.67 -18.06
N HIS A 429 11.27 -2.29 -17.99
CA HIS A 429 12.00 -2.10 -16.75
C HIS A 429 12.55 -0.68 -16.76
N ILE A 430 12.22 0.12 -15.75
CA ILE A 430 12.62 1.52 -15.60
C ILE A 430 13.52 1.55 -14.37
N ALA A 431 14.84 1.56 -14.56
CA ALA A 431 15.79 1.34 -13.48
C ALA A 431 15.84 2.54 -12.50
N GLY A 432 16.14 3.73 -12.99
CA GLY A 432 15.99 4.97 -12.22
C GLY A 432 14.61 5.57 -12.43
N ALA A 433 13.57 4.97 -11.86
CA ALA A 433 12.23 5.56 -11.91
C ALA A 433 12.05 6.64 -10.83
N HIS A 434 12.73 6.45 -9.70
CA HIS A 434 12.91 7.39 -8.59
C HIS A 434 14.40 7.42 -8.17
N ASP A 435 15.29 7.41 -9.17
CA ASP A 435 16.75 7.40 -9.01
C ASP A 435 17.23 6.28 -8.06
N GLU A 436 17.92 6.61 -6.95
CA GLU A 436 18.33 5.65 -5.91
C GLU A 436 17.35 5.59 -4.71
N HIS A 437 16.18 6.23 -4.82
CA HIS A 437 15.19 6.35 -3.75
C HIS A 437 14.01 5.38 -3.93
N SER A 438 13.57 4.77 -2.83
CA SER A 438 12.47 3.79 -2.81
C SER A 438 11.18 4.27 -3.50
N VAL A 439 10.57 3.40 -4.31
CA VAL A 439 9.26 3.62 -4.93
C VAL A 439 8.14 3.24 -3.94
N VAL A 440 7.61 4.24 -3.25
CA VAL A 440 6.62 4.09 -2.17
C VAL A 440 5.28 3.58 -2.68
N ARG A 441 4.75 4.11 -3.80
CA ARG A 441 3.45 3.68 -4.31
C ARG A 441 3.32 3.75 -5.83
N LEU A 442 2.64 2.74 -6.38
CA LEU A 442 2.20 2.68 -7.78
C LEU A 442 0.67 2.64 -7.86
N ASP A 443 0.09 3.37 -8.81
CA ASP A 443 -1.32 3.19 -9.19
C ASP A 443 -1.58 3.48 -10.68
N PHE A 444 -2.46 2.70 -11.31
CA PHE A 444 -2.86 2.88 -12.70
C PHE A 444 -4.01 3.88 -12.80
N VAL A 445 -3.95 4.78 -13.79
CA VAL A 445 -5.04 5.71 -14.04
C VAL A 445 -6.27 4.94 -14.51
N ALA A 446 -7.32 4.87 -13.69
CA ALA A 446 -8.52 4.07 -13.96
C ALA A 446 -9.19 4.34 -15.33
N ALA A 447 -9.01 5.54 -15.89
CA ALA A 447 -9.51 5.92 -17.22
C ALA A 447 -8.61 5.51 -18.40
N ASP A 448 -7.30 5.36 -18.19
CA ASP A 448 -6.34 4.86 -19.19
C ASP A 448 -5.31 3.94 -18.51
N PRO A 449 -5.52 2.60 -18.53
CA PRO A 449 -4.65 1.64 -17.86
C PRO A 449 -3.27 1.49 -18.51
N TRP A 450 -2.92 2.31 -19.50
CA TRP A 450 -1.54 2.47 -19.97
C TRP A 450 -0.77 3.59 -19.25
N LEU A 451 -1.46 4.43 -18.48
CA LEU A 451 -0.84 5.46 -17.67
C LEU A 451 -0.66 4.94 -16.23
N LEU A 452 0.59 4.88 -15.79
CA LEU A 452 0.96 4.54 -14.42
C LEU A 452 1.41 5.81 -13.71
N THR A 453 0.93 6.06 -12.49
CA THR A 453 1.45 7.11 -11.61
C THR A 453 2.27 6.47 -10.50
N SER A 454 3.42 7.04 -10.17
CA SER A 454 4.30 6.60 -9.08
C SER A 454 4.69 7.78 -8.19
N CYS A 455 4.95 7.49 -6.91
CA CYS A 455 5.67 8.38 -6.01
C CYS A 455 6.79 7.61 -5.31
N GLY A 456 7.85 8.33 -4.94
CA GLY A 456 9.02 7.77 -4.27
C GLY A 456 9.58 8.69 -3.20
N MET A 457 10.62 8.22 -2.51
CA MET A 457 11.28 8.96 -1.43
C MET A 457 12.22 10.07 -1.93
N ASP A 458 12.31 10.25 -3.25
CA ASP A 458 12.92 11.42 -3.91
C ASP A 458 12.04 12.68 -3.84
N GLY A 459 10.81 12.57 -3.31
CA GLY A 459 9.86 13.69 -3.19
C GLY A 459 9.08 13.98 -4.48
N VAL A 460 9.23 13.15 -5.51
CA VAL A 460 8.68 13.42 -6.85
C VAL A 460 7.50 12.50 -7.15
N VAL A 461 6.48 13.01 -7.85
CA VAL A 461 5.40 12.21 -8.42
C VAL A 461 5.57 12.14 -9.94
N ARG A 462 5.76 10.95 -10.50
CA ARG A 462 5.94 10.75 -11.96
C ARG A 462 4.75 10.01 -12.57
N ARG A 463 4.43 10.33 -13.83
CA ARG A 463 3.43 9.60 -14.63
C ARG A 463 4.00 9.11 -15.95
N TRP A 464 3.90 7.80 -16.16
CA TRP A 464 4.55 7.04 -17.24
C TRP A 464 3.56 6.57 -18.29
N ASP A 465 3.92 6.65 -19.58
CA ASP A 465 3.19 5.99 -20.68
C ASP A 465 3.81 4.62 -20.98
N LEU A 466 3.01 3.56 -20.77
CA LEU A 466 3.41 2.16 -20.95
C LEU A 466 3.09 1.60 -22.35
N ARG A 467 2.61 2.43 -23.29
CA ARG A 467 2.36 2.05 -24.69
C ARG A 467 3.65 1.90 -25.49
N SER A 468 4.65 2.75 -25.23
CA SER A 468 5.97 2.76 -25.89
C SER A 468 6.88 1.60 -25.44
N GLY A 469 6.40 0.37 -25.60
CA GLY A 469 7.19 -0.86 -25.44
C GLY A 469 7.65 -1.39 -26.79
N GLY A 470 8.76 -0.86 -27.31
CA GLY A 470 9.46 -1.44 -28.46
C GLY A 470 9.98 -2.85 -28.11
N ALA A 471 9.84 -3.81 -29.02
CA ALA A 471 10.23 -5.18 -28.75
C ALA A 471 11.76 -5.35 -28.70
N THR A 472 12.28 -5.92 -27.61
CA THR A 472 13.56 -6.65 -27.51
C THR A 472 14.72 -6.08 -28.34
N GLY A 473 15.39 -5.06 -27.84
CA GLY A 473 16.66 -4.58 -28.36
C GLY A 473 17.54 -4.08 -27.22
N THR A 474 18.72 -4.66 -27.05
CA THR A 474 19.75 -4.15 -26.14
C THR A 474 20.34 -2.86 -26.71
N THR A 475 19.85 -1.71 -26.27
CA THR A 475 20.49 -0.40 -26.45
C THR A 475 20.61 0.27 -25.10
N ALA A 476 21.85 0.49 -24.66
CA ALA A 476 22.13 1.27 -23.46
C ALA A 476 21.84 2.76 -23.69
N ALA A 477 21.46 3.44 -22.59
CA ALA A 477 21.33 4.89 -22.42
C ALA A 477 20.34 5.65 -23.35
N GLY A 478 19.41 6.39 -22.73
CA GLY A 478 18.78 7.57 -23.35
C GLY A 478 17.43 7.40 -24.05
N ASP A 479 16.58 6.45 -23.64
CA ASP A 479 15.13 6.49 -23.94
C ASP A 479 14.33 6.52 -22.62
N ASP A 480 14.59 7.58 -21.85
CA ASP A 480 13.82 7.94 -20.66
C ASP A 480 12.37 8.16 -21.11
N GLY A 481 11.54 7.16 -20.84
CA GLY A 481 10.18 7.14 -21.33
C GLY A 481 9.43 8.35 -20.80
N VAL A 482 8.90 9.18 -21.70
CA VAL A 482 8.27 10.47 -21.41
C VAL A 482 7.40 10.41 -20.15
N ALA A 483 8.03 10.78 -19.04
CA ALA A 483 7.38 10.95 -17.77
C ALA A 483 6.84 12.38 -17.72
N LEU A 484 5.57 12.54 -17.36
CA LEU A 484 5.14 13.80 -16.80
C LEU A 484 5.61 13.79 -15.34
N VAL A 485 6.67 14.53 -15.07
CA VAL A 485 7.19 14.80 -13.74
C VAL A 485 6.33 15.88 -13.10
N PHE A 486 6.01 15.72 -11.82
CA PHE A 486 5.32 16.69 -10.99
C PHE A 486 6.06 16.77 -9.65
N GLU A 487 6.61 17.94 -9.34
CA GLU A 487 7.30 18.22 -8.07
C GLU A 487 6.33 18.91 -7.09
N ALA A 488 6.28 18.43 -5.84
CA ALA A 488 5.22 18.73 -4.87
C ALA A 488 5.55 19.91 -3.94
#